data_AF-A0A521YRL4-F1
#
_entry.id   AF-A0A521YRL4-F1
#
_cell.length_a   1.000
_cell.length_b   1.000
_cell.length_c   1.000
_cell.angle_alpha   90.00
_cell.angle_beta   90.00
_cell.angle_gamma   90.00
#
_symmetry.space_group_name_H-M   'P 1'
#
loop_
_entity.id
_entity.type
_entity.pdbx_description
1 polymer ?
#
loop_
_entity_poly.entity_id
_entity_poly.type
_entity_poly.pdbx_seq_one_letter_code
_entity_poly.pdbx_strand_id
1 'polypeptide(L)'
;MAAICLITLGNVLVRYLTDISFAFTEEVSVFLLVFLTFVGSAKAFLDGNQMAVTYFIDRLGWRWKRRWLLFGLACSALMMGLLLWFGTRMAWDDYDMEVTTPGLGWQQWIYTIWLPILSLVILARIAQGFLFVLRSK
;
A
#
# COMPACT_ATOMS: atom_id res chain seq x y z
N MET A 1 -3.69 -14.29 2.37
CA MET A 1 -4.10 -14.78 1.03
C MET A 1 -5.47 -15.46 1.07
N ALA A 2 -5.70 -16.47 1.92
CA ALA A 2 -7.00 -17.15 1.98
C ALA A 2 -8.19 -16.24 2.34
N ALA A 3 -8.06 -15.40 3.37
CA ALA A 3 -9.12 -14.46 3.77
C ALA A 3 -9.44 -13.43 2.67
N ILE A 4 -8.41 -13.03 1.93
CA ILE A 4 -8.48 -12.08 0.81
C ILE A 4 -9.23 -12.70 -0.37
N CYS A 5 -8.87 -13.94 -0.74
CA CYS A 5 -9.56 -14.68 -1.79
C CYS A 5 -11.02 -14.94 -1.41
N LEU A 6 -11.31 -15.24 -0.14
CA LEU A 6 -12.70 -15.43 0.31
C LEU A 6 -13.53 -14.14 0.21
N ILE A 7 -12.94 -12.99 0.58
CA ILE A 7 -13.63 -11.70 0.49
C ILE A 7 -13.81 -11.28 -0.98
N THR A 8 -12.80 -11.45 -1.84
CA THR A 8 -12.92 -11.09 -3.27
C THR A 8 -13.84 -12.03 -4.05
N LEU A 9 -13.79 -13.34 -3.76
CA LEU A 9 -14.64 -14.35 -4.39
C LEU A 9 -16.09 -14.25 -3.89
N GLY A 10 -16.29 -13.95 -2.60
CA GLY A 10 -17.59 -13.56 -2.06
C GLY A 10 -18.16 -12.32 -2.76
N ASN A 11 -17.32 -11.33 -3.05
CA ASN A 11 -17.71 -10.13 -3.80
C ASN A 11 -18.13 -10.43 -5.24
N VAL A 12 -17.38 -11.30 -5.94
CA VAL A 12 -17.71 -11.72 -7.30
C VAL A 12 -19.02 -12.51 -7.32
N LEU A 13 -19.25 -13.40 -6.35
CA LEU A 13 -20.48 -14.18 -6.23
C LEU A 13 -21.69 -13.29 -5.94
N VAL A 14 -21.57 -12.34 -5.03
CA VAL A 14 -22.65 -11.40 -4.70
C VAL A 14 -22.99 -10.51 -5.90
N ARG A 15 -21.98 -10.06 -6.65
CA ARG A 15 -22.14 -9.20 -7.84
C ARG A 15 -22.77 -9.91 -9.05
N TYR A 16 -22.57 -11.22 -9.21
CA TYR A 16 -23.12 -11.98 -10.34
C TYR A 16 -24.46 -12.66 -10.04
N LEU A 17 -24.82 -12.83 -8.76
CA LEU A 17 -26.06 -13.52 -8.38
C LEU A 17 -27.20 -12.58 -7.97
N THR A 18 -26.94 -11.29 -7.82
CA THR A 18 -27.93 -10.31 -7.35
C THR A 18 -27.80 -9.03 -8.18
N ASP A 19 -28.63 -8.87 -9.22
CA ASP A 19 -28.75 -7.69 -10.08
C ASP A 19 -29.32 -6.45 -9.33
N ILE A 20 -28.76 -6.13 -8.16
CA ILE A 20 -29.04 -4.93 -7.37
C ILE A 20 -27.69 -4.31 -7.01
N SER A 21 -27.26 -3.33 -7.81
CA SER A 21 -26.05 -2.53 -7.58
C SER A 21 -26.21 -1.68 -6.31
N PHE A 22 -25.87 -2.26 -5.17
CA PHE A 22 -25.65 -1.50 -3.94
C PHE A 22 -24.32 -0.74 -4.08
N ALA A 23 -24.37 0.56 -4.36
CA ALA A 23 -23.21 1.47 -4.32
C ALA A 23 -22.35 1.28 -3.04
N PHE A 24 -22.99 0.85 -1.96
CA PHE A 24 -22.37 0.38 -0.72
C PHE A 24 -21.31 -0.72 -0.91
N THR A 25 -21.60 -1.77 -1.68
CA THR A 25 -20.67 -2.91 -1.85
C THR A 25 -19.44 -2.53 -2.69
N GLU A 26 -19.57 -1.57 -3.60
CA GLU A 26 -18.45 -1.06 -4.40
C GLU A 26 -17.43 -0.30 -3.55
N GLU A 27 -17.90 0.61 -2.68
CA GLU A 27 -17.05 1.39 -1.78
C GLU A 27 -16.24 0.51 -0.83
N VAL A 28 -16.89 -0.50 -0.23
CA VAL A 28 -16.24 -1.46 0.67
C VAL A 28 -15.18 -2.28 -0.08
N SER A 29 -15.46 -2.68 -1.32
CA SER A 29 -14.52 -3.43 -2.15
C SER A 29 -13.26 -2.65 -2.48
N VAL A 30 -13.41 -1.37 -2.85
CA VAL A 30 -12.28 -0.47 -3.15
C VAL A 30 -11.43 -0.25 -1.90
N PHE A 31 -12.07 0.00 -0.76
CA PHE A 31 -11.35 0.14 0.52
C PHE A 31 -10.53 -1.12 0.85
N LEU A 32 -11.16 -2.29 0.74
CA LEU A 32 -10.49 -3.58 0.96
C LEU A 32 -9.33 -3.79 -0.01
N LEU A 33 -9.48 -3.46 -1.29
CA LEU A 33 -8.43 -3.56 -2.29
C LEU A 33 -7.23 -2.67 -1.97
N VAL A 34 -7.48 -1.43 -1.55
CA VAL A 34 -6.42 -0.51 -1.11
C VAL A 34 -5.72 -1.11 0.11
N PHE A 35 -6.46 -1.48 1.15
CA PHE A 35 -5.90 -2.09 2.35
C PHE A 35 -5.04 -3.31 2.01
N LEU A 36 -5.54 -4.18 1.13
CA LEU A 36 -4.84 -5.35 0.61
C LEU A 36 -3.49 -5.03 -0.02
N THR A 37 -3.49 -4.00 -0.86
CA THR A 37 -2.34 -3.62 -1.67
C THR A 37 -1.23 -3.12 -0.77
N PHE A 38 -1.58 -2.35 0.25
CA PHE A 38 -0.65 -1.90 1.27
C PHE A 38 -0.17 -3.06 2.14
N VAL A 39 -1.04 -3.94 2.63
CA VAL A 39 -0.61 -5.12 3.40
C VAL A 39 0.29 -6.05 2.58
N GLY A 40 -0.05 -6.27 1.31
CA GLY A 40 0.74 -7.05 0.36
C GLY A 40 2.11 -6.41 0.11
N SER A 41 2.15 -5.09 -0.06
CA SER A 41 3.39 -4.33 -0.19
C SER A 41 4.26 -4.42 1.07
N ALA A 42 3.66 -4.29 2.26
CA ALA A 42 4.40 -4.44 3.51
C ALA A 42 5.10 -5.81 3.61
N LYS A 43 4.44 -6.88 3.16
CA LYS A 43 5.02 -8.22 3.09
C LYS A 43 6.10 -8.35 2.00
N ALA A 44 5.87 -7.79 0.81
CA ALA A 44 6.85 -7.83 -0.27
C ALA A 44 8.17 -7.11 0.10
N PHE A 45 8.10 -6.05 0.93
CA PHE A 45 9.28 -5.42 1.53
C PHE A 45 10.01 -6.32 2.53
N LEU A 46 9.28 -7.09 3.35
CA LEU A 46 9.87 -8.06 4.30
C LEU A 46 10.61 -9.18 3.58
N ASP A 47 10.02 -9.70 2.50
CA ASP A 47 10.59 -10.79 1.72
C ASP A 47 11.75 -10.32 0.81
N GLY A 48 12.07 -9.02 0.77
CA GLY A 48 13.09 -8.44 -0.11
C GLY A 48 12.70 -8.45 -1.60
N ASN A 49 11.49 -8.90 -1.94
CA ASN A 49 11.00 -9.07 -3.30
C ASN A 49 10.55 -7.78 -3.97
N GLN A 50 10.36 -6.71 -3.18
CA GLN A 50 9.97 -5.41 -3.72
C GLN A 50 11.08 -4.74 -4.55
N MET A 51 12.30 -5.29 -4.54
CA MET A 51 13.47 -4.84 -5.32
C MET A 51 14.35 -6.01 -5.76
N ALA A 52 13.88 -6.85 -6.69
CA ALA A 52 14.74 -7.91 -7.20
C ALA A 52 14.62 -8.06 -8.73
N VAL A 53 15.27 -7.16 -9.46
CA VAL A 53 15.86 -7.54 -10.76
C VAL A 53 17.24 -8.13 -10.45
N THR A 54 17.27 -9.32 -9.86
CA THR A 54 18.50 -9.97 -9.39
C THR A 54 19.41 -10.36 -10.56
N TYR A 55 18.82 -10.68 -11.72
CA TYR A 55 19.54 -11.15 -12.90
C TYR A 55 20.63 -10.19 -13.40
N PHE A 56 20.36 -8.88 -13.42
CA PHE A 56 21.35 -7.89 -13.85
C PHE A 56 22.30 -7.49 -12.72
N ILE A 57 21.79 -7.43 -11.49
CA ILE A 57 22.54 -6.96 -10.32
C ILE A 57 23.59 -8.00 -9.85
N ASP A 58 23.33 -9.30 -10.03
CA ASP A 58 24.26 -10.36 -9.64
C ASP A 58 25.50 -10.44 -10.54
N ARG A 59 25.47 -9.82 -11.73
CA ARG A 59 26.64 -9.67 -12.61
C ARG A 59 27.53 -8.48 -12.25
N LEU A 60 27.07 -7.57 -11.38
CA LEU A 60 27.86 -6.41 -10.93
C LEU A 60 28.61 -6.73 -9.63
N GLY A 61 29.84 -6.20 -9.51
CA GLY A 61 30.64 -6.35 -8.29
C GLY A 61 29.94 -5.84 -7.02
N TRP A 62 30.28 -6.41 -5.87
CA TRP A 62 29.64 -6.18 -4.56
C TRP A 62 29.36 -4.70 -4.21
N ARG A 63 30.29 -3.80 -4.55
CA ARG A 63 30.16 -2.35 -4.31
C ARG A 63 29.03 -1.69 -5.11
N TRP A 64 28.82 -2.13 -6.35
CA TRP A 64 27.76 -1.61 -7.21
C TRP A 64 26.40 -2.19 -6.84
N LYS A 65 26.34 -3.48 -6.51
CA LYS A 65 25.13 -4.14 -5.98
C LYS A 65 24.58 -3.41 -4.75
N ARG A 66 25.44 -3.05 -3.80
CA ARG A 66 25.04 -2.29 -2.60
C ARG A 66 24.46 -0.92 -2.93
N ARG A 67 25.07 -0.18 -3.87
CA ARG A 67 24.58 1.15 -4.28
C ARG A 67 23.21 1.07 -4.96
N TRP A 68 22.99 0.07 -5.81
CA TRP A 68 21.71 -0.16 -6.49
C TRP A 68 20.60 -0.52 -5.50
N LEU A 69 20.90 -1.37 -4.51
CA LEU A 69 19.95 -1.70 -3.44
C LEU A 69 19.58 -0.47 -2.61
N LEU A 70 20.57 0.34 -2.21
CA LEU A 70 20.33 1.58 -1.47
C LEU A 70 19.53 2.60 -2.29
N PHE A 71 19.79 2.70 -3.59
CA PHE A 71 19.04 3.57 -4.49
C PHE A 71 17.57 3.13 -4.61
N GLY A 72 17.32 1.84 -4.80
CA GLY A 72 15.97 1.29 -4.77
C GLY A 72 15.25 1.63 -3.46
N LEU A 73 15.88 1.32 -2.31
CA LEU A 73 15.35 1.61 -0.97
C LEU A 73 15.00 3.09 -0.82
N ALA A 74 15.86 3.99 -1.29
CA ALA A 74 15.60 5.43 -1.29
C ALA A 74 14.42 5.83 -2.17
N CYS A 75 14.30 5.29 -3.39
CA CYS A 75 13.16 5.55 -4.28
C CYS A 75 11.84 5.05 -3.68
N SER A 76 11.82 3.87 -3.07
CA SER A 76 10.63 3.37 -2.38
C SER A 76 10.27 4.18 -1.15
N ALA A 77 11.26 4.61 -0.37
CA ALA A 77 11.03 5.52 0.76
C ALA A 77 10.44 6.84 0.27
N LEU A 78 10.96 7.40 -0.82
CA LEU A 78 10.46 8.64 -1.42
C LEU A 78 9.00 8.46 -1.87
N MET A 79 8.69 7.41 -2.63
CA MET A 79 7.32 7.14 -3.09
C MET A 79 6.36 7.00 -1.92
N MET A 80 6.75 6.28 -0.87
CA MET A 80 5.89 6.11 0.29
C MET A 80 5.78 7.39 1.14
N GLY A 81 6.82 8.23 1.15
CA GLY A 81 6.80 9.57 1.74
C GLY A 81 5.83 10.52 1.02
N LEU A 82 5.80 10.47 -0.31
CA LEU A 82 4.81 11.21 -1.10
C LEU A 82 3.40 10.72 -0.81
N LEU A 83 3.18 9.40 -0.76
CA LEU A 83 1.87 8.83 -0.42
C LEU A 83 1.41 9.23 0.99
N LEU A 84 2.32 9.28 1.97
CA LEU A 84 2.03 9.77 3.31
C LEU A 84 1.61 11.25 3.28
N TRP A 85 2.36 12.09 2.57
CA TRP A 85 2.08 13.53 2.48
C TRP A 85 0.76 13.83 1.75
N PHE A 86 0.56 13.27 0.55
CA PHE A 86 -0.67 13.50 -0.20
C PHE A 86 -1.86 12.79 0.44
N GLY A 87 -1.68 11.61 1.03
CA GLY A 87 -2.74 10.89 1.74
C GLY A 87 -3.20 11.60 3.01
N THR A 88 -2.27 12.19 3.78
CA THR A 88 -2.64 13.02 4.94
C THR A 88 -3.37 14.29 4.51
N ARG A 89 -2.88 14.99 3.49
CA ARG A 89 -3.56 16.17 2.94
C ARG A 89 -4.96 15.83 2.45
N MET A 90 -5.11 14.73 1.71
CA MET A 90 -6.42 14.28 1.22
C MET A 90 -7.38 13.94 2.37
N ALA A 91 -6.91 13.22 3.39
CA ALA A 91 -7.74 12.91 4.56
C ALA A 91 -8.14 14.16 5.35
N TRP A 92 -7.28 15.17 5.38
CA TRP A 92 -7.57 16.46 6.00
C TRP A 92 -8.60 17.25 5.19
N ASP A 93 -8.42 17.34 3.87
CA ASP A 93 -9.37 18.00 2.97
C ASP A 93 -10.76 17.32 3.05
N ASP A 94 -10.81 15.99 3.11
CA ASP A 94 -12.05 15.21 3.28
C ASP A 94 -12.74 15.49 4.62
N TYR A 95 -11.96 15.74 5.68
CA TYR A 95 -12.48 16.06 7.01
C TYR A 95 -13.03 17.49 7.06
N ASP A 96 -12.28 18.47 6.54
CA ASP A 96 -12.67 19.88 6.54
C ASP A 96 -13.89 20.16 5.65
N MET A 97 -14.02 19.45 4.52
CA MET A 97 -15.15 19.61 3.61
C MET A 97 -16.35 18.71 3.95
N GLU A 98 -16.31 17.99 5.07
CA GLU A 98 -17.32 17.02 5.52
C GLU A 98 -17.80 16.09 4.39
N VAL A 99 -16.86 15.65 3.54
CA VAL A 99 -17.19 14.88 2.33
C VAL A 99 -17.81 13.56 2.74
N THR A 100 -18.95 13.24 2.12
CA THR A 100 -19.66 11.99 2.35
C THR A 100 -19.48 11.04 1.17
N THR A 101 -19.43 9.74 1.46
CA THR A 101 -19.33 8.69 0.45
C THR A 101 -20.65 8.61 -0.34
N PRO A 102 -20.63 8.58 -1.69
CA PRO A 102 -21.85 8.61 -2.50
C PRO A 102 -22.75 7.39 -2.32
N GLY A 103 -22.23 6.26 -1.86
CA GLY A 103 -22.97 5.02 -1.62
C GLY A 103 -23.57 4.90 -0.22
N LEU A 104 -22.78 5.23 0.82
CA LEU A 104 -23.17 5.07 2.23
C LEU A 104 -23.61 6.35 2.95
N GLY A 105 -23.23 7.52 2.44
CA GLY A 105 -23.36 8.79 3.16
C GLY A 105 -22.45 8.88 4.40
N TRP A 106 -21.46 8.00 4.54
CA TRP A 106 -20.51 8.02 5.65
C TRP A 106 -19.41 9.05 5.42
N GLN A 107 -18.78 9.53 6.48
CA GLN A 107 -17.68 10.47 6.38
C GLN A 107 -16.47 9.83 5.67
N GLN A 108 -16.07 10.40 4.53
CA GLN A 108 -15.06 9.84 3.62
C GLN A 108 -13.67 9.72 4.27
N TRP A 109 -13.33 10.64 5.18
CA TRP A 109 -12.04 10.65 5.88
C TRP A 109 -11.77 9.35 6.65
N ILE A 110 -12.80 8.63 7.11
CA ILE A 110 -12.65 7.35 7.81
C ILE A 110 -11.99 6.30 6.91
N TYR A 111 -12.24 6.36 5.60
CA TYR A 111 -11.61 5.46 4.62
C TYR A 111 -10.26 6.00 4.17
N THR A 112 -10.17 7.30 3.89
CA THR A 112 -8.96 7.96 3.39
C THR A 112 -7.83 7.93 4.42
N ILE A 113 -8.11 8.00 5.74
CA ILE A 113 -7.08 8.02 6.80
C ILE A 113 -6.24 6.75 6.88
N TRP A 114 -6.74 5.62 6.35
CA TRP A 114 -5.96 4.39 6.29
C TRP A 114 -4.79 4.47 5.30
N LEU A 115 -4.88 5.29 4.26
CA LEU A 115 -3.78 5.54 3.32
C LEU A 115 -2.53 6.12 4.01
N PRO A 116 -2.60 7.25 4.75
CA PRO A 116 -1.46 7.77 5.48
C PRO A 116 -1.00 6.82 6.60
N ILE A 117 -1.92 6.15 7.30
CA ILE A 117 -1.53 5.20 8.37
C ILE A 117 -0.70 4.04 7.79
N LEU A 118 -1.17 3.39 6.72
CA LEU A 118 -0.49 2.24 6.13
C LEU A 118 0.82 2.63 5.43
N SER A 119 0.86 3.82 4.80
CA SER A 119 2.10 4.34 4.21
C SER A 119 3.18 4.62 5.27
N LEU A 120 2.80 5.16 6.43
CA LEU A 120 3.71 5.38 7.56
C LEU A 120 4.29 4.05 8.08
N VAL A 121 3.46 3.01 8.20
CA VAL A 121 3.92 1.68 8.63
C VAL A 121 4.99 1.13 7.66
N ILE A 122 4.77 1.26 6.35
CA ILE A 122 5.73 0.75 5.36
C ILE A 122 7.00 1.61 5.31
N LEU A 123 6.88 2.92 5.46
CA LEU A 123 8.04 3.81 5.61
C LEU A 123 8.93 3.38 6.78
N ALA A 124 8.34 3.08 7.94
CA ALA A 124 9.08 2.59 9.09
C ALA A 124 9.81 1.28 8.78
N ARG A 125 9.20 0.36 8.01
CA ARG A 125 9.85 -0.88 7.55
C ARG A 125 10.99 -0.63 6.57
N ILE A 126 10.81 0.28 5.61
CA ILE A 126 11.86 0.66 4.66
C ILE A 126 13.05 1.26 5.42
N ALA A 127 12.80 2.11 6.42
CA ALA A 127 13.85 2.68 7.27
C ALA A 127 14.62 1.59 8.04
N GLN A 128 13.92 0.56 8.57
CA GLN A 128 14.57 -0.60 9.19
C GLN A 128 15.49 -1.34 8.20
N GLY A 129 15.02 -1.58 6.98
CA GLY A 129 15.82 -2.20 5.91
C GLY A 129 17.05 -1.37 5.52
N PHE A 130 16.89 -0.04 5.43
CA PHE A 130 17.99 0.88 5.15
C PHE A 130 19.08 0.82 6.23
N LEU A 131 18.68 0.82 7.51
CA LEU A 131 19.61 0.68 8.64
C LEU A 131 20.35 -0.65 8.63
N PHE A 132 19.67 -1.76 8.29
CA PHE A 132 20.30 -3.08 8.19
C PHE A 132 21.39 -3.12 7.12
N VAL A 133 21.13 -2.56 5.94
CA VAL A 133 22.12 -2.48 4.83
C VAL A 133 23.28 -1.55 5.16
N LEU A 134 23.07 -0.52 5.98
CA LEU A 134 24.15 0.33 6.48
C LEU A 134 25.03 -0.39 7.50
N ARG A 135 24.43 -1.19 8.38
CA ARG A 135 25.11 -1.91 9.47
C ARG A 135 25.86 -3.17 9.01
N SER A 136 25.39 -3.82 7.95
CA SER A 136 26.10 -4.92 7.30
C SER A 136 27.30 -4.37 6.53
N LYS A 137 28.45 -4.30 7.21
CA LYS A 137 29.74 -3.90 6.65
C LYS A 137 30.49 -5.11 6.10
#